data_AF-A0A973XS22-F1
#
_entry.id   AF-A0A973XS22-F1
#
_cell.length_a   1.000
_cell.length_b   1.000
_cell.length_c   1.000
_cell.angle_alpha   90.00
_cell.angle_beta   90.00
_cell.angle_gamma   90.00
#
_symmetry.space_group_name_H-M   'P 1'
#
loop_
_entity.id
_entity.type
_entity.pdbx_description
1 polymer ?
#
loop_
_entity_poly.entity_id
_entity_poly.type
_entity_poly.pdbx_seq_one_letter_code
_entity_poly.pdbx_strand_id
1 'polypeptide(L)'
;MNRPDARGSLTYPETGATRHGPLPDGYHHLHHTARIGRGRAAFEAAGAAVTGWGMHRGSGARVRATADRAEAGVGVQIALGAGPLRLTAPCEVIWAVYEKDRTGFAYGTLTGHPECGEEAFTVDLHDDGSVWFTVLAFSRPAAWYTRLAGPLVPVAQRLYARRLGRTLRGIAAAAGRPAG
;
A
#
# COMPACT_ATOMS: atom_id res chain seq x y z
N MET A 1 -14.16 12.25 32.57
CA MET A 1 -12.74 11.85 32.37
C MET A 1 -12.63 11.21 30.98
N ASN A 2 -12.52 12.01 29.92
CA ASN A 2 -12.41 11.50 28.54
C ASN A 2 -10.92 11.35 28.20
N ARG A 3 -10.48 10.12 27.98
CA ARG A 3 -9.15 9.81 27.44
C ARG A 3 -9.23 10.08 25.93
N PRO A 4 -8.39 10.94 25.32
CA PRO A 4 -8.40 11.09 23.88
C PRO A 4 -7.92 9.77 23.25
N ASP A 5 -8.63 9.30 22.22
CA ASP A 5 -8.19 8.22 21.33
C ASP A 5 -6.74 8.50 20.90
N ALA A 6 -5.81 7.64 21.30
CA ALA A 6 -4.43 7.74 20.90
C ALA A 6 -4.30 7.33 19.41
N ARG A 7 -4.73 8.21 18.50
CA ARG A 7 -4.24 8.19 17.12
C ARG A 7 -2.73 8.37 17.19
N GLY A 8 -1.98 7.35 16.77
CA GLY A 8 -0.52 7.44 16.73
C GLY A 8 -0.09 8.64 15.87
N SER A 9 1.04 9.26 16.21
CA SER A 9 1.61 10.31 15.37
C SER A 9 2.33 9.72 14.17
N LEU A 10 2.28 10.41 13.02
CA LEU A 10 3.17 10.12 11.89
C LEU A 10 4.63 10.25 12.33
N THR A 11 5.50 9.46 11.72
CA THR A 11 6.92 9.33 12.10
C THR A 11 7.88 10.06 11.16
N TYR A 12 7.35 10.77 10.16
CA TYR A 12 8.11 11.48 9.12
C TYR A 12 7.41 12.80 8.76
N PRO A 13 8.16 13.86 8.38
CA PRO A 13 7.58 15.17 8.05
C PRO A 13 7.13 15.30 6.58
N GLU A 14 7.61 14.48 5.66
CA GLU A 14 7.34 14.60 4.21
C GLU A 14 6.00 13.99 3.77
N THR A 15 4.94 14.28 4.53
CA THR A 15 3.57 13.76 4.30
C THR A 15 3.05 14.14 2.92
N GLY A 16 2.60 13.15 2.14
CA GLY A 16 2.06 13.31 0.79
C GLY A 16 3.10 13.33 -0.33
N ALA A 17 4.39 13.13 -0.04
CA ALA A 17 5.44 13.14 -1.06
C ALA A 17 5.24 12.07 -2.14
N THR A 18 4.58 10.94 -1.85
CA THR A 18 4.27 9.93 -2.86
C THR A 18 3.19 10.37 -3.87
N ARG A 19 2.43 11.43 -3.56
CA ARG A 19 1.42 12.00 -4.48
C ARG A 19 2.01 13.05 -5.41
N HIS A 20 2.86 13.90 -4.87
CA HIS A 20 3.30 15.13 -5.54
C HIS A 20 4.67 15.01 -6.21
N GLY A 21 5.56 14.17 -5.65
CA GLY A 21 6.95 14.12 -6.06
C GLY A 21 7.70 15.46 -5.91
N PRO A 22 9.03 15.47 -6.11
CA PRO A 22 9.92 14.30 -6.12
C PRO A 22 9.94 13.58 -4.76
N LEU A 23 10.40 12.32 -4.73
CA LEU A 23 10.57 11.60 -3.46
C LEU A 23 11.72 12.23 -2.64
N PRO A 24 11.58 12.35 -1.31
CA PRO A 24 12.55 13.05 -0.48
C PRO A 24 13.89 12.29 -0.35
N ASP A 25 14.98 13.04 -0.29
CA ASP A 25 16.32 12.50 -0.04
C ASP A 25 16.44 11.93 1.39
N GLY A 26 17.45 11.09 1.62
CA GLY A 26 17.71 10.49 2.94
C GLY A 26 16.83 9.28 3.28
N TYR A 27 16.04 8.79 2.32
CA TYR A 27 15.23 7.59 2.41
C TYR A 27 15.64 6.55 1.36
N HIS A 28 15.34 5.28 1.63
CA HIS A 28 15.31 4.26 0.58
C HIS A 28 14.04 4.41 -0.23
N HIS A 29 14.18 4.40 -1.56
CA HIS A 29 13.04 4.50 -2.45
C HIS A 29 12.69 3.14 -3.06
N LEU A 30 11.39 2.87 -3.13
CA LEU A 30 10.83 1.76 -3.88
C LEU A 30 9.97 2.33 -5.00
N HIS A 31 10.27 1.88 -6.23
CA HIS A 31 9.38 2.06 -7.36
C HIS A 31 9.20 0.70 -8.03
N HIS A 32 8.00 0.15 -7.94
CA HIS A 32 7.62 -1.08 -8.62
C HIS A 32 6.38 -0.83 -9.48
N THR A 33 6.46 -1.18 -10.76
CA THR A 33 5.30 -1.15 -11.65
C THR A 33 5.09 -2.53 -12.28
N ALA A 34 3.83 -2.90 -12.50
CA ALA A 34 3.45 -4.13 -13.17
C ALA A 34 2.14 -3.95 -13.94
N ARG A 35 2.12 -4.42 -15.19
CA ARG A 35 0.88 -4.59 -15.93
C ARG A 35 0.05 -5.72 -15.30
N ILE A 36 -1.20 -5.43 -14.97
CA ILE A 36 -2.13 -6.35 -14.27
C ILE A 36 -3.35 -6.73 -15.10
N GLY A 37 -3.67 -6.00 -16.18
CA GLY A 37 -4.82 -6.35 -17.01
C GLY A 37 -5.04 -5.42 -18.20
N ARG A 38 -6.26 -5.44 -18.73
CA ARG A 38 -6.73 -4.56 -19.80
C ARG A 38 -8.22 -4.23 -19.60
N GLY A 39 -8.60 -2.98 -19.88
CA GLY A 39 -9.97 -2.51 -19.94
C GLY A 39 -10.57 -2.04 -18.61
N ARG A 40 -11.74 -1.41 -18.71
CA ARG A 40 -12.46 -0.76 -17.61
C ARG A 40 -12.78 -1.71 -16.45
N ALA A 41 -13.30 -2.90 -16.75
CA ALA A 41 -13.66 -3.89 -15.73
C ALA A 41 -12.44 -4.33 -14.90
N ALA A 42 -11.29 -4.56 -15.54
CA ALA A 42 -10.05 -4.90 -14.87
C ALA A 42 -9.56 -3.76 -13.96
N PHE A 43 -9.63 -2.51 -14.46
CA PHE A 43 -9.29 -1.32 -13.68
C PHE A 43 -10.18 -1.16 -12.45
N GLU A 44 -11.50 -1.24 -12.61
CA GLU A 44 -12.45 -1.07 -11.49
C GLU A 44 -12.27 -2.15 -10.43
N ALA A 45 -12.13 -3.42 -10.85
CA ALA A 45 -11.90 -4.52 -9.92
C ALA A 45 -10.58 -4.37 -9.16
N ALA A 46 -9.50 -3.98 -9.85
CA ALA A 46 -8.21 -3.75 -9.23
C ALA A 46 -8.23 -2.54 -8.28
N GLY A 47 -8.81 -1.41 -8.70
CA GLY A 47 -8.94 -0.20 -7.89
C GLY A 47 -9.79 -0.43 -6.64
N ALA A 48 -10.89 -1.18 -6.75
CA ALA A 48 -11.70 -1.61 -5.61
C ALA A 48 -10.91 -2.53 -4.66
N ALA A 49 -10.13 -3.47 -5.19
CA ALA A 49 -9.29 -4.34 -4.37
C ALA A 49 -8.16 -3.56 -3.66
N VAL A 50 -7.57 -2.55 -4.31
CA VAL A 50 -6.56 -1.68 -3.67
C VAL A 50 -7.20 -0.87 -2.54
N THR A 51 -8.24 -0.10 -2.84
CA THR A 51 -8.84 0.85 -1.90
C THR A 51 -9.71 0.19 -0.82
N GLY A 52 -10.16 -1.05 -1.04
CA GLY A 52 -10.92 -1.87 -0.09
C GLY A 52 -10.09 -2.93 0.66
N TRP A 53 -8.76 -2.79 0.68
CA TRP A 53 -7.81 -3.68 1.37
C TRP A 53 -7.71 -5.12 0.81
N GLY A 54 -8.47 -5.44 -0.24
CA GLY A 54 -8.49 -6.74 -0.90
C GLY A 54 -7.14 -7.15 -1.47
N MET A 55 -6.34 -6.20 -1.94
CA MET A 55 -4.96 -6.43 -2.40
C MET A 55 -4.09 -7.02 -1.28
N HIS A 56 -4.06 -6.37 -0.11
CA HIS A 56 -3.28 -6.84 1.04
C HIS A 56 -3.84 -8.16 1.59
N ARG A 57 -5.16 -8.27 1.77
CA ARG A 57 -5.81 -9.49 2.27
C ARG A 57 -5.58 -10.69 1.34
N GLY A 58 -5.73 -10.49 0.03
CA GLY A 58 -5.45 -11.51 -1.00
C GLY A 58 -3.96 -11.87 -1.13
N SER A 59 -3.06 -11.04 -0.59
CA SER A 59 -1.64 -11.38 -0.44
C SER A 59 -1.33 -12.14 0.85
N GLY A 60 -2.34 -12.53 1.64
CA GLY A 60 -2.16 -13.24 2.91
C GLY A 60 -1.79 -12.35 4.10
N ALA A 61 -1.80 -11.03 3.93
CA ALA A 61 -1.70 -10.09 5.05
C ALA A 61 -3.02 -10.03 5.81
N ARG A 62 -2.96 -9.80 7.12
CA ARG A 62 -4.16 -9.42 7.89
C ARG A 62 -4.25 -7.90 7.90
N VAL A 63 -5.42 -7.37 7.57
CA VAL A 63 -5.68 -5.92 7.61
C VAL A 63 -6.85 -5.65 8.54
N ARG A 64 -6.62 -4.81 9.55
CA ARG A 64 -7.65 -4.16 10.34
C ARG A 64 -7.63 -2.69 9.98
N ALA A 65 -8.76 -2.16 9.53
CA ALA A 65 -8.90 -0.75 9.18
C ALA A 65 -10.11 -0.18 9.92
N THR A 66 -10.08 1.12 10.21
CA THR A 66 -11.20 1.83 10.85
C THR A 66 -12.34 2.15 9.87
N ALA A 67 -12.15 1.90 8.58
CA ALA A 67 -13.14 2.06 7.53
C ALA A 67 -12.98 0.98 6.45
N ASP A 68 -14.07 0.70 5.73
CA ASP A 68 -14.08 -0.28 4.64
C ASP A 68 -13.33 0.19 3.40
N ARG A 69 -13.15 1.50 3.25
CA ARG A 69 -12.46 2.12 2.12
C ARG A 69 -11.36 3.07 2.58
N ALA A 70 -10.32 3.20 1.77
CA ALA A 70 -9.24 4.15 1.98
C ALA A 70 -9.73 5.59 1.79
N GLU A 71 -9.62 6.39 2.84
CA GLU A 71 -9.85 7.83 2.86
C GLU A 71 -8.82 8.47 3.78
N ALA A 72 -8.49 9.75 3.57
CA ALA A 72 -7.52 10.44 4.43
C ALA A 72 -7.91 10.35 5.91
N GLY A 73 -6.95 9.99 6.77
CA GLY A 73 -7.15 9.79 8.21
C GLY A 73 -7.66 8.40 8.63
N VAL A 74 -7.90 7.47 7.69
CA VAL A 74 -8.27 6.10 8.02
C VAL A 74 -7.08 5.36 8.65
N GLY A 75 -7.26 4.87 9.87
CA GLY A 75 -6.27 4.06 10.56
C GLY A 75 -6.23 2.64 10.00
N VAL A 76 -5.02 2.14 9.71
CA VAL A 76 -4.78 0.83 9.12
C VAL A 76 -3.73 0.09 9.93
N GLN A 77 -3.98 -1.16 10.25
CA GLN A 77 -3.01 -2.07 10.84
C GLN A 77 -2.81 -3.25 9.90
N ILE A 78 -1.60 -3.36 9.36
CA ILE A 78 -1.18 -4.47 8.50
C ILE A 78 -0.37 -5.44 9.33
N ALA A 79 -0.68 -6.73 9.26
CA ALA A 79 0.10 -7.76 9.93
C ALA A 79 0.55 -8.86 8.97
N LEU A 80 1.86 -9.09 8.94
CA LEU A 80 2.54 -10.08 8.09
C LEU A 80 3.14 -11.20 8.95
N GLY A 81 3.16 -12.42 8.41
CA GLY A 81 3.67 -13.60 9.13
C GLY A 81 2.61 -14.36 9.93
N ALA A 82 3.06 -15.35 10.70
CA ALA A 82 2.23 -16.28 11.46
C ALA A 82 2.77 -16.50 12.87
N GLY A 83 1.86 -16.84 13.80
CA GLY A 83 2.20 -17.13 15.19
C GLY A 83 2.95 -15.97 15.89
N PRO A 84 3.93 -16.27 16.77
CA PRO A 84 4.66 -15.27 17.55
C PRO A 84 5.62 -14.41 16.70
N LEU A 85 5.86 -14.77 15.44
CA LEU A 85 6.72 -14.03 14.50
C LEU A 85 5.94 -13.00 13.66
N ARG A 86 4.70 -12.67 14.06
CA ARG A 86 3.85 -11.74 13.32
C ARG A 86 4.32 -10.30 13.51
N LEU A 87 4.79 -9.71 12.42
CA LEU A 87 5.11 -8.29 12.37
C LEU A 87 3.82 -7.49 12.17
N THR A 88 3.59 -6.49 13.01
CA THR A 88 2.42 -5.61 12.93
C THR A 88 2.89 -4.19 12.65
N ALA A 89 2.23 -3.55 11.69
CA ALA A 89 2.57 -2.27 11.12
C ALA A 89 1.35 -1.33 11.25
N PRO A 90 1.36 -0.39 12.22
CA PRO A 90 0.34 0.65 12.31
C PRO A 90 0.63 1.76 11.30
N CYS A 91 -0.39 2.13 10.53
CA CYS A 91 -0.34 3.13 9.48
C CYS A 91 -1.61 4.00 9.51
N GLU A 92 -1.55 5.13 8.83
CA GLU A 92 -2.72 5.98 8.54
C GLU A 92 -2.74 6.31 7.06
N VAL A 93 -3.93 6.28 6.43
CA VAL A 93 -4.09 6.72 5.04
C VAL A 93 -3.88 8.23 4.97
N ILE A 94 -2.92 8.67 4.15
CA ILE A 94 -2.56 10.08 3.98
C ILE A 94 -3.42 10.73 2.89
N TRP A 95 -3.63 10.00 1.81
CA TRP A 95 -4.43 10.44 0.68
C TRP A 95 -5.05 9.25 -0.03
N ALA A 96 -6.18 9.49 -0.68
CA ALA A 96 -6.82 8.56 -1.60
C ALA A 96 -7.16 9.31 -2.89
N VAL A 97 -7.25 8.57 -4.00
CA VAL A 97 -7.63 9.09 -5.31
C VAL A 97 -8.64 8.13 -5.96
N TYR A 98 -9.70 8.71 -6.52
CA TYR A 98 -10.81 8.01 -7.18
C TYR A 98 -11.18 8.74 -8.46
N GLU A 99 -10.26 8.77 -9.41
CA GLU A 99 -10.41 9.40 -10.71
C GLU A 99 -10.87 8.40 -11.77
N LYS A 100 -11.22 8.91 -12.96
CA LYS A 100 -11.74 8.10 -14.06
C LYS A 100 -10.76 7.01 -14.50
N ASP A 101 -9.48 7.28 -14.49
CA ASP A 101 -8.41 6.43 -15.01
C ASP A 101 -7.31 6.18 -13.98
N ARG A 102 -7.50 6.65 -12.74
CA ARG A 102 -6.57 6.45 -11.63
C ARG A 102 -7.30 6.19 -10.32
N THR A 103 -6.93 5.13 -9.63
CA THR A 103 -7.48 4.83 -8.30
C THR A 103 -6.40 4.28 -7.38
N GLY A 104 -6.36 4.73 -6.14
CA GLY A 104 -5.33 4.31 -5.21
C GLY A 104 -5.33 5.11 -3.92
N PHE A 105 -4.34 4.85 -3.10
CA PHE A 105 -4.11 5.56 -1.85
C PHE A 105 -2.64 5.45 -1.43
N ALA A 106 -2.23 6.27 -0.47
CA ALA A 106 -1.02 6.02 0.30
C ALA A 106 -1.31 5.97 1.79
N TYR A 107 -0.53 5.17 2.50
CA TYR A 107 -0.46 5.28 3.95
C TYR A 107 0.92 5.77 4.40
N GLY A 108 0.94 6.39 5.56
CA GLY A 108 2.13 6.78 6.30
C GLY A 108 2.32 5.92 7.53
N THR A 109 3.56 5.69 7.92
CA THR A 109 3.91 4.88 9.10
C THR A 109 3.69 5.66 10.41
N LEU A 110 3.00 5.04 11.36
CA LEU A 110 2.78 5.58 12.71
C LEU A 110 3.82 5.08 13.72
N THR A 111 3.91 5.72 14.88
CA THR A 111 4.73 5.24 16.00
C THR A 111 4.43 3.76 16.33
N GLY A 112 5.49 2.95 16.46
CA GLY A 112 5.39 1.49 16.62
C GLY A 112 5.55 0.71 15.31
N HIS A 113 5.58 1.38 14.17
CA HIS A 113 5.95 0.78 12.89
C HIS A 113 7.48 0.55 12.80
N PRO A 114 7.95 -0.59 12.26
CA PRO A 114 9.39 -0.90 12.15
C PRO A 114 10.15 -0.01 11.15
N GLU A 115 9.43 0.55 10.18
CA GLU A 115 9.89 1.52 9.19
C GLU A 115 9.28 2.91 9.44
N CYS A 116 9.93 3.94 8.91
CA CYS A 116 9.52 5.34 8.92
C CYS A 116 9.44 5.83 7.47
N GLY A 117 8.25 6.20 6.99
CA GLY A 117 8.02 6.72 5.64
C GLY A 117 6.59 6.56 5.13
N GLU A 118 6.42 6.67 3.82
CA GLU A 118 5.12 6.63 3.12
C GLU A 118 5.16 5.63 1.98
N GLU A 119 4.05 4.94 1.74
CA GLU A 119 3.92 3.97 0.65
C GLU A 119 2.56 4.13 -0.04
N ALA A 120 2.62 4.34 -1.34
CA ALA A 120 1.47 4.50 -2.23
C ALA A 120 1.23 3.24 -3.08
N PHE A 121 -0.05 2.94 -3.29
CA PHE A 121 -0.54 1.86 -4.12
C PHE A 121 -1.57 2.44 -5.09
N THR A 122 -1.24 2.43 -6.38
CA THR A 122 -2.08 3.04 -7.43
C THR A 122 -2.33 2.08 -8.57
N VAL A 123 -3.51 2.20 -9.15
CA VAL A 123 -3.93 1.52 -10.37
C VAL A 123 -4.26 2.59 -11.40
N ASP A 124 -3.66 2.47 -12.57
CA ASP A 124 -3.84 3.40 -13.68
C ASP A 124 -4.39 2.63 -14.91
N LEU A 125 -5.37 3.21 -15.60
CA LEU A 125 -5.85 2.75 -16.90
C LEU A 125 -5.29 3.69 -17.97
N HIS A 126 -4.42 3.16 -18.83
CA HIS A 126 -3.81 3.91 -19.91
C HIS A 126 -4.73 3.96 -21.15
N ASP A 127 -4.47 4.90 -22.06
CA ASP A 127 -5.24 5.11 -23.29
C ASP A 127 -5.27 3.89 -24.22
N ASP A 128 -4.22 3.06 -24.22
CA ASP A 128 -4.16 1.79 -24.97
C ASP A 128 -5.05 0.68 -24.34
N GLY A 129 -5.72 1.02 -23.24
CA GLY A 129 -6.55 0.16 -22.42
C GLY A 129 -5.76 -0.72 -21.45
N SER A 130 -4.44 -0.62 -21.37
CA SER A 130 -3.65 -1.39 -20.40
C SER A 130 -3.89 -0.90 -18.97
N VAL A 131 -3.96 -1.84 -18.02
CA VAL A 131 -4.13 -1.54 -16.60
C VAL A 131 -2.83 -1.84 -15.87
N TRP A 132 -2.30 -0.84 -15.18
CA TRP A 132 -1.03 -0.88 -14.47
C TRP A 132 -1.24 -0.71 -12.98
N PHE A 133 -0.41 -1.41 -12.21
CA PHE A 133 -0.31 -1.25 -10.76
C PHE A 133 1.07 -0.71 -10.43
N THR A 134 1.11 0.32 -9.60
CA THR A 134 2.34 0.98 -9.16
C THR A 134 2.40 1.05 -7.65
N VAL A 135 3.53 0.61 -7.10
CA VAL A 135 3.95 0.84 -5.71
C VAL A 135 5.06 1.88 -5.72
N LEU A 136 4.83 3.00 -5.03
CA LEU A 136 5.81 4.06 -4.85
C LEU A 136 5.99 4.32 -3.36
N ALA A 137 7.20 4.17 -2.85
CA ALA A 137 7.47 4.36 -1.43
C ALA A 137 8.79 5.07 -1.19
N PHE A 138 8.87 5.76 -0.06
CA PHE A 138 10.12 6.14 0.58
C PHE A 138 10.08 5.68 2.03
N SER A 139 11.14 5.01 2.50
CA SER A 139 11.22 4.60 3.90
C SER A 139 12.64 4.50 4.42
N ARG A 140 12.79 4.53 5.74
CA ARG A 140 14.03 4.21 6.45
C ARG A 140 13.72 3.37 7.69
N PRO A 141 14.67 2.54 8.17
CA PRO A 141 14.48 1.76 9.39
C PRO A 141 14.24 2.67 10.61
N ALA A 142 13.15 2.43 11.35
CA ALA A 142 12.81 3.16 12.57
C ALA A 142 13.24 2.41 13.85
N ALA A 143 13.29 1.08 13.80
CA ALA A 143 13.64 0.25 14.95
C ALA A 143 15.13 -0.16 14.98
N TRP A 144 15.73 -0.20 16.17
CA TRP A 144 17.13 -0.60 16.33
C TRP A 144 17.40 -2.06 15.90
N TYR A 145 16.40 -2.95 16.02
CA TYR A 145 16.53 -4.35 15.63
C TYR A 145 16.35 -4.58 14.12
N THR A 146 15.68 -3.68 13.39
CA THR A 146 15.65 -3.77 11.92
C THR A 146 16.99 -3.41 11.29
N ARG A 147 17.88 -2.71 12.02
CA ARG A 147 19.26 -2.49 11.59
C ARG A 147 20.07 -3.79 11.46
N LEU A 148 19.76 -4.83 12.25
CA LEU A 148 20.39 -6.16 12.12
C LEU A 148 19.89 -6.94 10.89
N ALA A 149 18.70 -6.61 10.38
CA ALA A 149 18.14 -7.17 9.14
C ALA A 149 18.41 -6.29 7.90
N GLY A 150 19.23 -5.24 8.03
CA GLY A 150 19.38 -4.11 7.11
C GLY A 150 19.38 -4.40 5.60
N PRO A 151 20.17 -5.35 5.07
CA PRO A 151 20.19 -5.61 3.62
C PRO A 151 18.98 -6.41 3.10
N LEU A 152 18.23 -7.07 3.99
CA LEU A 152 17.09 -7.93 3.61
C LEU A 152 15.77 -7.15 3.50
N VAL A 153 15.66 -5.99 4.14
CA VAL A 153 14.41 -5.20 4.16
C VAL A 153 14.03 -4.69 2.77
N PRO A 154 14.91 -4.07 1.96
CA PRO A 154 14.54 -3.62 0.61
C PRO A 154 14.16 -4.79 -0.32
N VAL A 155 14.78 -5.96 -0.12
CA VAL A 155 14.44 -7.18 -0.85
C VAL A 155 13.05 -7.66 -0.47
N ALA A 156 12.73 -7.71 0.83
CA ALA A 156 11.42 -8.09 1.33
C ALA A 156 10.31 -7.14 0.83
N GLN A 157 10.54 -5.82 0.85
CA GLN A 157 9.62 -4.82 0.30
C GLN A 157 9.35 -5.06 -1.19
N ARG A 158 10.40 -5.28 -1.99
CA ARG A 158 10.26 -5.61 -3.43
C ARG A 158 9.51 -6.92 -3.66
N LEU A 159 9.78 -7.96 -2.86
CA LEU A 159 9.06 -9.24 -2.95
C LEU A 159 7.58 -9.09 -2.59
N TYR A 160 7.28 -8.28 -1.58
CA TYR A 160 5.91 -7.96 -1.20
C TYR A 160 5.19 -7.19 -2.30
N ALA A 161 5.78 -6.13 -2.85
CA ALA A 161 5.23 -5.38 -3.98
C ALA A 161 4.92 -6.27 -5.19
N ARG A 162 5.85 -7.20 -5.53
CA ARG A 162 5.62 -8.21 -6.57
C ARG A 162 4.47 -9.15 -6.23
N ARG A 163 4.30 -9.55 -4.97
CA ARG A 163 3.18 -10.39 -4.52
C ARG A 163 1.85 -9.66 -4.68
N LEU A 164 1.78 -8.39 -4.28
CA LEU A 164 0.59 -7.55 -4.46
C LEU A 164 0.21 -7.44 -5.93
N GLY A 165 1.18 -7.19 -6.81
CA GLY A 165 0.94 -7.15 -8.26
C GLY A 165 0.42 -8.47 -8.84
N ARG A 166 0.91 -9.62 -8.35
CA ARG A 166 0.37 -10.95 -8.74
C ARG A 166 -1.06 -11.15 -8.26
N THR A 167 -1.37 -10.77 -7.01
CA THR A 167 -2.73 -10.84 -6.46
C THR A 167 -3.70 -10.00 -7.31
N LEU A 168 -3.32 -8.75 -7.63
CA LEU A 168 -4.15 -7.87 -8.46
C LEU A 168 -4.33 -8.39 -9.88
N ARG A 169 -3.30 -8.99 -10.48
CA ARG A 169 -3.44 -9.64 -11.79
C ARG A 169 -4.49 -10.74 -11.78
N GLY A 170 -4.57 -11.54 -10.72
CA GLY A 170 -5.61 -12.57 -10.56
C GLY A 170 -7.01 -11.96 -10.49
N ILE A 171 -7.18 -10.91 -9.69
CA ILE A 171 -8.45 -10.18 -9.53
C ILE A 171 -8.89 -9.54 -10.86
N ALA A 172 -7.98 -8.83 -11.52
CA ALA A 172 -8.23 -8.17 -12.79
C ALA A 172 -8.59 -9.17 -13.90
N ALA A 173 -7.91 -10.33 -13.95
CA ALA A 173 -8.19 -11.38 -14.92
C ALA A 173 -9.58 -12.02 -14.70
N ALA A 174 -10.04 -12.15 -13.46
CA ALA A 174 -11.38 -12.67 -13.17
C ALA A 174 -12.48 -11.70 -13.64
N ALA A 175 -12.28 -10.40 -13.47
CA ALA A 175 -13.23 -9.37 -13.90
C ALA A 175 -13.31 -9.19 -15.42
N GLY A 176 -12.23 -9.51 -16.15
CA GLY A 176 -12.18 -9.41 -17.60
C GLY A 176 -12.80 -10.59 -18.36
N ARG A 177 -13.28 -11.63 -17.67
CA ARG A 177 -13.97 -12.75 -18.33
C ARG A 177 -15.42 -12.33 -18.65
N PRO A 178 -15.89 -12.49 -19.91
CA PRO A 178 -17.30 -12.31 -20.21
C PRO A 178 -18.12 -13.33 -19.41
N ALA A 179 -19.29 -12.92 -18.89
CA ALA A 179 -20.26 -13.86 -18.36
C ALA A 179 -20.67 -14.79 -19.52
N GLY A 180 -20.35 -16.08 -19.38
CA GLY A 180 -20.71 -17.10 -20.36
C GLY A 180 -22.20 -17.39 -20.38
#